data_AF-D8UIZ2-F1
#
_entry.id   AF-D8UIZ2-F1
#
_cell.length_a   1.000
_cell.length_b   1.000
_cell.length_c   1.000
_cell.angle_alpha   90.00
_cell.angle_beta   90.00
_cell.angle_gamma   90.00
#
_symmetry.space_group_name_H-M   'P 1'
#
loop_
_entity.id
_entity.type
_entity.pdbx_description
1 polymer ?
#
loop_
_entity_poly.entity_id
_entity_poly.type
_entity_poly.pdbx_seq_one_letter_code
_entity_poly.pdbx_strand_id
1 'polypeptide(L)'
;MRVLLLGAALLALGIKADEAQCTVRSPCCNTSIAKFEFDVDPVCDVRNARFTATLNGVPTATVGIYTPPNAANKVKRRTLRVPGLNLTASNADGAELCLRIGSFTKACSLLSPPPPPLPPPPPPPSPNPPSPNPPSPMPPSPLPPSPKPPSPLPPSPPPPCTKFCFQWTRVDGPVGPTQCAQLIKAANTVLADVSLGAPPAVPLRCERANASIAVACAALQTNADVALWARALDNSGLSNIAGLVNISSIRVPEGGALVCKQSQLEYFVTSDRLEAICESGFTNAPCPFIPQDLFPYCQCEPRALGKTPYTVTYSRKYYSFSSTWYCFKITANQSSCSANRCCDMDLGKIEWLTGPNNAGCWTSVTGWFLSSDKPGTRREPAWSRFVDKRAVPGRNTTMGVLKTTNLNINLRTIRPNLEMCIGLRRGTRCSNLQTFCYLGTCKYAVYDKSAGCCARDYASGDLYGGYKRLL
;
A
#
# COMPACT_ATOMS: atom_id res chain seq x y z
N MET A 1 5.63 4.38 -16.58
CA MET A 1 5.82 5.38 -15.52
C MET A 1 4.47 6.06 -15.25
N ARG A 2 4.16 6.57 -14.05
CA ARG A 2 2.97 7.42 -13.81
C ARG A 2 3.47 8.65 -13.06
N VAL A 3 3.21 9.85 -13.58
CA VAL A 3 3.58 11.10 -12.93
C VAL A 3 2.34 12.00 -12.89
N LEU A 4 1.74 12.11 -11.71
CA LEU A 4 0.63 13.03 -11.44
C LEU A 4 1.23 14.36 -11.01
N LEU A 5 0.90 15.46 -11.69
CA LEU A 5 1.48 16.77 -11.42
C LEU A 5 0.40 17.73 -10.92
N LEU A 6 0.60 18.25 -9.71
CA LEU A 6 -0.22 19.28 -9.09
C LEU A 6 0.68 20.49 -8.79
N GLY A 7 0.43 21.62 -9.45
CA GLY A 7 1.20 22.86 -9.30
C GLY A 7 2.49 22.93 -10.16
N ALA A 8 3.37 23.87 -9.82
CA ALA A 8 4.70 23.97 -10.42
C ALA A 8 5.53 22.77 -9.98
N ALA A 9 5.61 21.77 -10.85
CA ALA A 9 6.27 20.51 -10.54
C ALA A 9 7.53 20.35 -11.41
N LEU A 10 8.56 19.77 -10.80
CA LEU A 10 9.81 19.39 -11.44
C LEU A 10 9.82 17.87 -11.62
N LEU A 11 9.98 17.42 -12.86
CA LEU A 11 10.15 16.01 -13.20
C LEU A 11 11.60 15.79 -13.61
N ALA A 12 12.35 14.97 -12.86
CA ALA A 12 13.70 14.57 -13.20
C ALA A 12 13.73 13.12 -13.70
N LEU A 13 14.35 12.89 -14.85
CA LEU A 13 14.53 11.58 -15.47
C LEU A 13 16.03 11.30 -15.61
N GLY A 14 16.51 10.25 -14.94
CA GLY A 14 17.85 9.73 -15.15
C GLY A 14 17.90 8.85 -16.40
N ILE A 15 18.86 9.11 -17.26
CA ILE A 15 19.10 8.35 -18.48
C ILE A 15 20.25 7.38 -18.20
N LYS A 16 20.03 6.12 -18.51
CA LYS A 16 21.07 5.09 -18.46
C LYS A 16 21.30 4.57 -19.87
N ALA A 17 22.53 4.70 -20.36
CA ALA A 17 22.94 4.03 -21.58
C ALA A 17 23.52 2.68 -21.20
N ASP A 18 23.03 1.61 -21.83
CA ASP A 18 23.52 0.26 -21.61
C ASP A 18 24.01 -0.29 -22.94
N GLU A 19 25.31 -0.10 -23.23
CA GLU A 19 25.93 -0.60 -24.45
C GLU A 19 25.82 -2.12 -24.57
N ALA A 20 25.68 -2.84 -23.45
CA ALA A 20 25.50 -4.29 -23.47
C ALA A 20 24.15 -4.72 -24.07
N GLN A 21 23.17 -3.81 -24.19
CA GLN A 21 21.91 -4.09 -24.90
C GLN A 21 22.05 -4.00 -26.42
N CYS A 22 23.17 -3.48 -26.91
CA CYS A 22 23.50 -3.32 -28.32
C CYS A 22 24.37 -4.46 -28.84
N THR A 23 23.90 -5.70 -28.68
CA THR A 23 24.62 -6.92 -29.11
C THR A 23 24.54 -7.21 -30.61
N VAL A 24 23.66 -6.51 -31.33
CA VAL A 24 23.45 -6.68 -32.77
C VAL A 24 23.83 -5.37 -33.46
N ARG A 25 24.42 -5.44 -34.67
CA ARG A 25 24.73 -4.29 -35.55
C ARG A 25 23.44 -3.59 -36.04
N SER A 26 22.62 -3.11 -35.11
CA SER A 26 21.45 -2.31 -35.40
C SER A 26 21.91 -0.87 -35.64
N PRO A 27 21.43 -0.20 -36.69
CA PRO A 27 21.69 1.22 -36.89
C PRO A 27 21.17 2.08 -35.71
N CYS A 28 20.29 1.54 -34.87
CA CYS A 28 19.81 2.19 -33.64
C CYS A 28 20.86 2.24 -32.52
N CYS A 29 21.95 1.48 -32.58
CA CYS A 29 22.98 1.46 -31.53
C CYS A 29 24.01 2.58 -31.66
N ASN A 30 24.16 3.15 -32.86
CA ASN A 30 25.09 4.26 -33.13
C ASN A 30 24.35 5.60 -33.37
N THR A 31 23.04 5.65 -33.13
CA THR A 31 22.27 6.89 -33.29
C THR A 31 22.37 7.75 -32.04
N SER A 32 22.45 9.06 -32.24
CA SER A 32 22.19 10.00 -31.15
C SER A 32 20.69 10.08 -30.86
N ILE A 33 20.34 10.21 -29.59
CA ILE A 33 18.99 10.55 -29.16
C ILE A 33 18.85 12.07 -29.26
N ALA A 34 18.23 12.54 -30.33
CA ALA A 34 18.06 13.96 -30.61
C ALA A 34 16.88 14.59 -29.83
N LYS A 35 15.90 13.79 -29.39
CA LYS A 35 14.68 14.26 -28.73
C LYS A 35 14.05 13.20 -27.82
N PHE A 36 13.29 13.65 -26.82
CA PHE A 36 12.30 12.84 -26.09
C PHE A 36 10.88 13.31 -26.40
N GLU A 37 9.94 12.37 -26.42
CA GLU A 37 8.53 12.63 -26.67
C GLU A 37 7.68 11.91 -25.64
N PHE A 38 6.73 12.63 -25.04
CA PHE A 38 5.77 12.10 -24.07
C PHE A 38 4.37 12.32 -24.60
N ASP A 39 3.54 11.28 -24.57
CA ASP A 39 2.10 11.45 -24.78
C ASP A 39 1.53 12.24 -23.61
N VAL A 40 0.77 13.29 -23.90
CA VAL A 40 0.11 14.13 -22.91
C VAL A 40 -1.38 14.18 -23.16
N ASP A 41 -2.16 14.22 -22.07
CA ASP A 41 -3.60 14.38 -22.17
C ASP A 41 -3.93 15.70 -22.91
N PRO A 42 -4.86 15.72 -23.87
CA PRO A 42 -5.27 16.93 -24.56
C PRO A 42 -5.64 18.10 -23.64
N VAL A 43 -6.13 17.84 -22.43
CA VAL A 43 -6.44 18.90 -21.45
C VAL A 43 -5.21 19.70 -21.03
N CYS A 44 -4.01 19.17 -21.29
CA CYS A 44 -2.73 19.80 -21.00
C CYS A 44 -2.18 20.68 -22.11
N ASP A 45 -2.80 20.65 -23.28
CA ASP A 45 -2.55 21.66 -24.30
C ASP A 45 -3.31 22.95 -24.00
N VAL A 46 -2.87 23.67 -22.99
CA VAL A 46 -3.37 25.02 -22.73
C VAL A 46 -2.49 26.03 -23.47
N ARG A 47 -3.11 26.99 -24.17
CA ARG A 47 -2.43 27.99 -25.04
C ARG A 47 -1.28 28.77 -24.39
N ASN A 48 -1.14 28.72 -23.06
CA ASN A 48 -0.13 29.45 -22.29
C ASN A 48 0.73 28.55 -21.39
N ALA A 49 0.70 27.22 -21.58
CA ALA A 49 1.58 26.33 -20.84
C ALA A 49 3.04 26.62 -21.21
N ARG A 50 3.85 26.97 -20.22
CA ARG A 50 5.31 27.12 -20.40
C ARG A 50 5.99 25.86 -19.95
N PHE A 51 6.66 25.19 -20.87
CA PHE A 51 7.53 24.05 -20.59
C PHE A 51 8.98 24.50 -20.77
N THR A 52 9.82 24.15 -19.81
CA THR A 52 11.27 24.32 -19.90
C THR A 52 11.91 23.01 -19.55
N ALA A 53 12.94 22.59 -20.28
CA ALA A 53 13.74 21.46 -19.88
C ALA A 53 15.21 21.86 -19.76
N THR A 54 15.93 21.15 -18.90
CA THR A 54 17.38 21.18 -18.82
C THR A 54 17.94 19.77 -18.93
N LEU A 55 19.06 19.61 -19.62
CA LEU A 55 19.84 18.37 -19.67
C LEU A 55 21.14 18.63 -18.92
N ASN A 56 21.37 17.92 -17.82
CA ASN A 56 22.50 18.15 -16.91
C ASN A 56 22.57 19.62 -16.44
N GLY A 57 21.42 20.24 -16.19
CA GLY A 57 21.33 21.65 -15.79
C GLY A 57 21.41 22.67 -16.94
N VAL A 58 21.77 22.26 -18.16
CA VAL A 58 21.83 23.14 -19.34
C VAL A 58 20.45 23.23 -20.01
N PRO A 59 19.87 24.42 -20.22
CA PRO A 59 18.59 24.57 -20.93
C PRO A 59 18.59 23.91 -22.31
N THR A 60 17.56 23.12 -22.60
CA THR A 60 17.36 22.54 -23.93
C THR A 60 16.71 23.55 -24.89
N ALA A 61 16.65 23.20 -26.17
CA ALA A 61 15.80 23.91 -27.13
C ALA A 61 14.32 23.93 -26.68
N THR A 62 13.53 24.83 -27.27
CA THR A 62 12.14 25.11 -26.89
C THR A 62 11.31 23.83 -26.81
N VAL A 63 10.78 23.57 -25.62
CA VAL A 63 9.89 22.45 -25.33
C VAL A 63 8.46 22.85 -25.68
N GLY A 64 7.74 21.99 -26.39
CA GLY A 64 6.38 22.31 -26.85
C GLY A 64 5.50 21.09 -26.99
N ILE A 65 4.19 21.31 -26.89
CA ILE A 65 3.18 20.30 -27.18
C ILE A 65 2.75 20.44 -28.63
N TYR A 66 2.82 19.34 -29.39
CA TYR A 66 2.40 19.31 -30.79
C TYR A 66 1.44 18.14 -31.07
N THR A 67 0.79 18.19 -32.23
CA THR A 67 -0.02 17.08 -32.75
C THR A 67 0.82 16.30 -33.76
N PRO A 68 1.16 15.02 -33.51
CA PRO A 68 1.99 14.27 -34.44
C PRO A 68 1.28 14.04 -35.79
N PRO A 69 2.00 14.08 -36.93
CA PRO A 69 1.41 14.01 -38.28
C PRO A 69 0.56 12.75 -38.52
N ASN A 70 0.93 11.64 -37.88
CA ASN A 70 0.35 10.32 -38.10
C ASN A 70 -0.73 9.93 -37.07
N ALA A 71 -1.25 10.87 -36.29
CA ALA A 71 -2.37 10.60 -35.39
C ALA A 71 -3.66 10.36 -36.22
N ALA A 72 -3.88 9.09 -36.61
CA ALA A 72 -4.99 8.65 -37.46
C ALA A 72 -6.39 9.07 -36.95
N ASN A 73 -6.50 9.41 -35.67
CA ASN A 73 -7.67 10.05 -35.07
C ASN A 73 -7.28 11.44 -34.55
N LYS A 74 -7.51 12.48 -35.38
CA LYS A 74 -7.09 13.89 -35.19
C LYS A 74 -7.52 14.57 -33.87
N VAL A 75 -8.25 13.90 -32.98
CA VAL A 75 -8.98 14.61 -31.91
C VAL A 75 -8.33 14.53 -30.52
N LYS A 76 -7.45 13.59 -30.18
CA LYS A 76 -7.11 13.41 -28.74
C LYS A 76 -5.69 13.00 -28.35
N ARG A 77 -4.70 13.01 -29.24
CA ARG A 77 -3.31 12.76 -28.82
C ARG A 77 -2.46 13.99 -29.02
N ARG A 78 -1.87 14.45 -27.92
CA ARG A 78 -0.92 15.55 -27.89
C ARG A 78 0.40 14.99 -27.40
N THR A 79 1.50 15.49 -27.94
CA THR A 79 2.84 15.00 -27.61
C THR A 79 3.69 16.17 -27.13
N LEU A 80 4.22 16.08 -25.91
CA LEU A 80 5.24 17.00 -25.40
C LEU A 80 6.59 16.56 -25.97
N ARG A 81 7.22 17.44 -26.74
CA ARG A 81 8.53 17.20 -27.35
C ARG A 81 9.61 18.01 -26.65
N VAL A 82 10.70 17.32 -26.29
CA VAL A 82 11.92 17.90 -25.74
C VAL A 82 13.04 17.71 -26.77
N PRO A 83 13.29 18.69 -27.64
CA PRO A 83 14.31 18.60 -28.67
C PRO A 83 15.71 18.99 -28.16
N GLY A 84 16.73 18.72 -28.98
CA GLY A 84 18.09 19.25 -28.77
C GLY A 84 18.87 18.55 -27.67
N LEU A 85 18.63 17.25 -27.47
CA LEU A 85 19.31 16.47 -26.43
C LEU A 85 20.71 16.05 -26.85
N ASN A 86 20.90 15.72 -28.14
CA ASN A 86 22.16 15.29 -28.73
C ASN A 86 22.92 14.24 -27.88
N LEU A 87 22.16 13.33 -27.26
CA LEU A 87 22.71 12.30 -26.42
C LEU A 87 23.28 11.18 -27.30
N THR A 88 24.50 10.77 -27.01
CA THR A 88 25.23 9.68 -27.66
C THR A 88 25.53 8.63 -26.60
N ALA A 89 25.91 7.41 -26.99
CA ALA A 89 26.29 6.37 -26.04
C ALA A 89 27.34 6.87 -25.02
N SER A 90 28.30 7.67 -25.49
CA SER A 90 29.38 8.23 -24.66
C SER A 90 28.97 9.30 -23.64
N ASN A 91 27.80 9.94 -23.77
CA ASN A 91 27.38 11.03 -22.86
C ASN A 91 25.98 10.84 -22.26
N ALA A 92 25.30 9.75 -22.60
CA ALA A 92 23.94 9.49 -22.15
C ALA A 92 23.89 8.84 -20.76
N ASP A 93 24.92 8.08 -20.36
CA ASP A 93 24.91 7.42 -19.06
C ASP A 93 25.05 8.44 -17.92
N GLY A 94 24.09 8.41 -17.00
CA GLY A 94 24.00 9.37 -15.90
C GLY A 94 23.48 10.75 -16.28
N ALA A 95 23.12 10.99 -17.55
CA ALA A 95 22.53 12.26 -17.96
C ALA A 95 21.16 12.45 -17.29
N GLU A 96 20.92 13.64 -16.75
CA GLU A 96 19.69 14.00 -16.06
C GLU A 96 18.88 14.99 -16.90
N LEU A 97 17.70 14.56 -17.34
CA LEU A 97 16.72 15.43 -17.98
C LEU A 97 15.74 15.96 -16.95
N CYS A 98 15.77 17.26 -16.69
CA CYS A 98 14.86 17.95 -15.80
C CYS A 98 13.81 18.71 -16.61
N LEU A 99 12.55 18.33 -16.48
CA LEU A 99 11.39 19.01 -17.05
C LEU A 99 10.71 19.85 -15.98
N ARG A 100 10.70 21.17 -16.18
CA ARG A 100 9.95 22.10 -15.37
C ARG A 100 8.74 22.57 -16.12
N ILE A 101 7.60 22.48 -15.46
CA ILE A 101 6.33 22.85 -16.03
C ILE A 101 5.80 24.06 -15.27
N GLY A 102 5.43 25.10 -16.02
CA GLY A 102 4.86 26.32 -15.48
C GLY A 102 3.54 26.06 -14.73
N SER A 103 3.10 27.07 -13.98
CA SER A 103 1.83 27.00 -13.24
C SER A 103 0.67 26.70 -14.19
N PHE A 104 -0.05 25.61 -13.94
CA PHE A 104 -1.34 25.34 -14.57
C PHE A 104 -2.46 25.74 -13.63
N THR A 105 -3.56 26.25 -14.19
CA THR A 105 -4.81 26.46 -13.45
C THR A 105 -5.66 25.18 -13.35
N LYS A 106 -5.27 24.09 -14.03
CA LYS A 106 -5.92 22.77 -13.98
C LYS A 106 -4.89 21.66 -13.85
N ALA A 107 -5.19 20.65 -13.02
CA ALA A 107 -4.34 19.49 -12.80
C ALA A 107 -4.11 18.74 -14.13
N CYS A 108 -2.85 18.55 -14.48
CA CYS A 108 -2.44 17.92 -15.72
C CYS A 108 -1.71 16.61 -15.44
N SER A 109 -2.25 15.52 -15.97
CA SER A 109 -1.62 14.20 -15.84
C SER A 109 -0.83 13.91 -17.12
N LEU A 110 0.47 13.67 -16.98
CA LEU A 110 1.34 13.43 -18.14
C LEU A 110 1.22 12.02 -18.73
N LEU A 111 0.43 11.11 -18.15
CA LEU A 111 0.35 9.73 -18.64
C LEU A 111 -1.07 9.18 -18.42
N SER A 112 -1.84 9.03 -19.49
CA SER A 112 -3.03 8.18 -19.46
C SER A 112 -2.58 6.72 -19.25
N PRO A 113 -3.26 5.92 -18.42
CA PRO A 113 -2.92 4.51 -18.29
C PRO A 113 -2.97 3.83 -19.66
N PRO A 114 -2.02 2.93 -19.99
CA PRO A 114 -2.19 2.08 -21.16
C PRO A 114 -3.55 1.38 -21.03
N PRO A 115 -4.34 1.28 -22.11
CA PRO A 115 -5.56 0.49 -22.08
C PRO A 115 -5.21 -0.91 -21.58
N PRO A 116 -6.01 -1.51 -20.68
CA PRO A 116 -5.76 -2.87 -20.22
C PRO A 116 -5.59 -3.78 -21.44
N PRO A 117 -4.64 -4.73 -21.42
CA PRO A 117 -4.53 -5.71 -22.49
C PRO A 117 -5.91 -6.34 -22.69
N LEU A 118 -6.38 -6.37 -23.94
CA LEU A 118 -7.60 -7.10 -24.28
C LEU A 118 -7.45 -8.53 -23.73
N PRO A 119 -8.46 -9.04 -23.00
CA PRO A 119 -8.41 -10.43 -22.57
C PRO A 119 -8.15 -11.32 -23.79
N PRO A 120 -7.34 -12.38 -23.66
CA PRO A 120 -7.17 -13.34 -24.74
C PRO A 120 -8.56 -13.84 -25.15
N PRO A 121 -8.83 -13.96 -26.47
CA PRO A 121 -10.10 -14.51 -26.92
C PRO A 121 -10.32 -15.86 -26.25
N PRO A 122 -11.54 -16.16 -25.76
CA PRO A 122 -11.82 -17.44 -25.15
C PRO A 122 -11.44 -18.55 -26.13
N PRO A 123 -10.78 -19.62 -25.67
CA PRO A 123 -10.49 -20.76 -26.53
C PRO A 123 -11.81 -21.25 -27.15
N PRO A 124 -11.82 -21.60 -28.45
CA PRO A 124 -13.01 -22.13 -29.09
C PRO A 124 -13.50 -23.36 -28.30
N PRO A 125 -14.81 -23.49 -28.05
CA PRO A 125 -15.34 -24.64 -27.33
C PRO A 125 -14.94 -25.92 -28.06
N SER A 126 -14.37 -26.87 -27.31
CA SER A 126 -14.05 -28.19 -27.84
C SER A 126 -15.31 -28.80 -28.45
N PRO A 127 -15.23 -29.37 -29.67
CA PRO A 127 -16.38 -30.02 -30.29
C PRO A 127 -16.86 -31.16 -29.40
N ASN A 128 -18.16 -31.18 -29.09
CA ASN A 128 -18.77 -32.28 -28.35
C ASN A 128 -18.54 -33.59 -29.12
N PRO A 129 -18.20 -34.69 -28.44
CA PRO A 129 -18.07 -35.99 -29.06
C PRO A 129 -19.41 -36.39 -29.71
N PRO A 130 -19.39 -37.00 -30.91
CA PRO A 130 -20.61 -37.48 -31.55
C PRO A 130 -21.25 -38.57 -30.69
N SER A 131 -22.52 -38.39 -30.34
CA SER A 131 -23.28 -39.44 -29.65
C SER A 131 -23.42 -40.66 -30.57
N PRO A 132 -23.34 -41.89 -30.02
CA PRO A 132 -23.55 -43.10 -30.80
C PRO A 132 -25.00 -43.20 -31.26
N ASN A 133 -25.20 -43.53 -32.54
CA ASN A 133 -26.52 -43.75 -33.12
C ASN A 133 -27.21 -44.95 -32.44
N PRO A 134 -28.44 -44.81 -31.93
CA PRO A 134 -29.24 -45.94 -31.48
C PRO A 134 -29.76 -46.75 -32.68
N PRO A 135 -29.95 -48.07 -32.53
CA PRO A 135 -30.61 -48.89 -33.54
C PRO A 135 -32.07 -48.49 -33.70
N SER A 136 -32.52 -48.39 -34.97
CA SER A 136 -33.89 -48.03 -35.34
C SER A 136 -34.90 -49.07 -34.85
N PRO A 137 -35.91 -48.69 -34.04
CA PRO A 137 -37.07 -49.52 -33.79
C PRO A 137 -38.11 -49.34 -34.89
N MET A 138 -38.78 -50.44 -35.26
CA MET A 138 -39.93 -50.46 -36.18
C MET A 138 -41.03 -49.48 -35.74
N PRO A 139 -41.77 -48.88 -36.69
CA PRO A 139 -42.81 -47.90 -36.40
C PRO A 139 -44.01 -48.56 -35.71
N PRO A 140 -44.38 -48.17 -34.48
CA PRO A 140 -45.68 -48.48 -33.93
C PRO A 140 -46.72 -47.53 -34.54
N SER A 141 -47.93 -48.04 -34.76
CA SER A 141 -49.09 -47.28 -35.20
C SER A 141 -49.31 -46.01 -34.36
N PRO A 142 -49.84 -44.92 -34.97
CA PRO A 142 -49.99 -43.64 -34.30
C PRO A 142 -50.95 -43.77 -33.12
N LEU A 143 -50.42 -43.58 -31.90
CA LEU A 143 -51.23 -43.32 -30.73
C LEU A 143 -51.90 -41.94 -30.86
N PRO A 144 -53.11 -41.78 -30.31
CA PRO A 144 -53.81 -40.51 -30.27
C PRO A 144 -52.94 -39.43 -29.61
N PRO A 145 -53.02 -38.16 -30.06
CA PRO A 145 -52.19 -37.08 -29.54
C PRO A 145 -52.38 -36.95 -28.02
N SER A 146 -51.31 -37.22 -27.27
CA SER A 146 -51.27 -36.94 -25.84
C SER A 146 -51.62 -35.47 -25.62
N PRO A 147 -52.48 -35.16 -24.63
CA PRO A 147 -52.84 -33.79 -24.30
C PRO A 147 -51.56 -32.98 -24.05
N LYS A 148 -51.50 -31.81 -24.68
CA LYS A 148 -50.38 -30.87 -24.58
C LYS A 148 -50.03 -30.69 -23.09
N PRO A 149 -48.79 -30.93 -22.66
CA PRO A 149 -48.39 -30.75 -21.27
C PRO A 149 -48.86 -29.36 -20.80
N PRO A 150 -49.50 -29.26 -19.62
CA PRO A 150 -49.91 -27.97 -19.10
C PRO A 150 -48.69 -27.04 -19.11
N SER A 151 -48.85 -25.84 -19.68
CA SER A 151 -47.78 -24.84 -19.73
C SER A 151 -47.15 -24.72 -18.34
N PRO A 152 -45.81 -24.80 -18.23
CA PRO A 152 -45.16 -24.66 -16.93
C PRO A 152 -45.63 -23.35 -16.30
N LEU A 153 -46.00 -23.42 -15.03
CA LEU A 153 -46.39 -22.24 -14.25
C LEU A 153 -45.30 -21.16 -14.41
N PRO A 154 -45.68 -19.89 -14.57
CA PRO A 154 -44.70 -18.81 -14.60
C PRO A 154 -43.79 -18.92 -13.36
N PRO A 155 -42.46 -18.81 -13.52
CA PRO A 155 -41.56 -18.85 -12.37
C PRO A 155 -41.96 -17.76 -11.38
N SER A 156 -42.04 -18.13 -10.10
CA SER A 156 -42.34 -17.17 -9.03
C SER A 156 -41.35 -16.00 -9.10
N PRO A 157 -41.81 -14.75 -8.93
CA PRO A 157 -40.93 -13.60 -8.96
C PRO A 157 -39.84 -13.75 -7.89
N PRO A 158 -38.59 -13.34 -8.18
CA PRO A 158 -37.51 -13.40 -7.21
C PRO A 158 -37.86 -12.56 -5.96
N PRO A 159 -37.43 -12.99 -4.75
CA PRO A 159 -37.70 -12.25 -3.53
C PRO A 159 -37.06 -10.85 -3.57
N PRO A 160 -37.67 -9.85 -2.92
CA PRO A 160 -37.12 -8.51 -2.89
C PRO A 160 -35.82 -8.46 -2.08
N CYS A 161 -34.93 -7.55 -2.48
CA CYS A 161 -33.60 -7.37 -1.92
C CYS A 161 -33.63 -6.18 -0.96
N THR A 162 -34.10 -6.39 0.26
CA THR A 162 -34.44 -5.32 1.20
C THR A 162 -33.41 -5.10 2.29
N LYS A 163 -32.42 -5.99 2.48
CA LYS A 163 -31.42 -5.84 3.54
C LYS A 163 -30.10 -5.30 2.98
N PHE A 164 -29.72 -4.10 3.40
CA PHE A 164 -28.48 -3.44 3.01
C PHE A 164 -27.46 -3.48 4.15
N CYS A 165 -26.25 -3.95 3.90
CA CYS A 165 -25.21 -4.09 4.92
C CYS A 165 -23.88 -3.50 4.46
N PHE A 166 -23.14 -2.93 5.41
CA PHE A 166 -21.71 -2.64 5.31
C PHE A 166 -20.93 -3.65 6.12
N GLN A 167 -19.83 -4.15 5.55
CA GLN A 167 -18.85 -4.99 6.23
C GLN A 167 -17.48 -4.32 6.19
N TRP A 168 -16.90 -4.09 7.36
CA TRP A 168 -15.55 -3.59 7.51
C TRP A 168 -14.67 -4.69 8.10
N THR A 169 -13.82 -5.26 7.26
CA THR A 169 -12.78 -6.21 7.64
C THR A 169 -11.50 -5.44 7.95
N ARG A 170 -11.12 -5.39 9.22
CA ARG A 170 -9.89 -4.76 9.72
C ARG A 170 -8.76 -5.76 9.82
N VAL A 171 -7.60 -5.32 9.39
CA VAL A 171 -6.33 -6.04 9.58
C VAL A 171 -5.44 -5.38 10.64
N ASP A 172 -5.74 -4.14 11.03
CA ASP A 172 -4.86 -3.28 11.83
C ASP A 172 -5.22 -3.18 13.32
N GLY A 173 -6.11 -4.05 13.80
CA GLY A 173 -6.49 -4.10 15.21
C GLY A 173 -7.86 -4.71 15.44
N PRO A 174 -8.27 -4.82 16.72
CA PRO A 174 -9.55 -5.39 17.07
C PRO A 174 -10.70 -4.53 16.56
N VAL A 175 -11.76 -5.18 16.12
CA VAL A 175 -13.07 -4.57 15.94
C VAL A 175 -13.91 -4.80 17.20
N GLY A 176 -14.48 -3.72 17.72
CA GLY A 176 -15.44 -3.75 18.82
C GLY A 176 -16.65 -2.85 18.54
N PRO A 177 -17.54 -2.67 19.53
CA PRO A 177 -18.73 -1.84 19.40
C PRO A 177 -18.42 -0.41 18.92
N THR A 178 -17.29 0.15 19.36
CA THR A 178 -16.84 1.49 18.96
C THR A 178 -16.55 1.59 17.45
N GLN A 179 -15.90 0.58 16.86
CA GLN A 179 -15.60 0.56 15.42
C GLN A 179 -16.88 0.39 14.60
N CYS A 180 -17.81 -0.43 15.07
CA CYS A 180 -19.11 -0.59 14.43
C CYS A 180 -19.91 0.73 14.47
N ALA A 181 -19.90 1.43 15.61
CA ALA A 181 -20.51 2.76 15.73
C ALA A 181 -19.85 3.82 14.82
N GLN A 182 -18.52 3.76 14.64
CA GLN A 182 -17.81 4.61 13.69
C GLN A 182 -18.21 4.31 12.25
N LEU A 183 -18.35 3.04 11.88
CA LEU A 183 -18.83 2.61 10.56
C LEU A 183 -20.25 3.14 10.30
N ILE A 184 -21.16 2.95 11.25
CA ILE A 184 -22.55 3.46 11.17
C ILE A 184 -22.55 4.98 10.98
N LYS A 185 -21.77 5.70 11.80
CA LYS A 185 -21.67 7.16 11.72
C LYS A 185 -21.16 7.60 10.35
N ALA A 186 -20.07 7.02 9.85
CA ALA A 186 -19.48 7.36 8.56
C ALA A 186 -20.44 7.05 7.40
N ALA A 187 -21.08 5.88 7.42
CA ALA A 187 -22.04 5.49 6.40
C ALA A 187 -23.25 6.42 6.38
N ASN A 188 -23.85 6.73 7.54
CA ASN A 188 -24.95 7.68 7.63
C ASN A 188 -24.55 9.09 7.15
N THR A 189 -23.32 9.54 7.43
CA THR A 189 -22.82 10.83 6.92
C THR A 189 -22.76 10.84 5.40
N VAL A 190 -22.21 9.79 4.77
CA VAL A 190 -22.09 9.73 3.31
C VAL A 190 -23.47 9.56 2.66
N LEU A 191 -24.35 8.74 3.21
CA LEU A 191 -25.69 8.52 2.68
C LEU A 191 -26.60 9.76 2.82
N ALA A 192 -26.36 10.61 3.83
CA ALA A 192 -27.09 11.87 4.01
C ALA A 192 -26.65 12.98 3.04
N ASP A 193 -25.39 12.98 2.59
CA ASP A 193 -24.84 13.97 1.64
C ASP A 193 -25.32 13.73 0.21
N VAL A 194 -25.88 12.55 -0.06
CA VAL A 194 -26.41 12.19 -1.37
C VAL A 194 -27.78 12.84 -1.54
N SER A 195 -27.79 14.05 -2.09
CA SER A 195 -28.95 14.90 -2.39
C SER A 195 -29.95 14.33 -3.42
N LEU A 196 -30.10 13.01 -3.52
CA LEU A 196 -30.89 12.32 -4.55
C LEU A 196 -32.33 12.01 -4.14
N GLY A 197 -32.94 12.81 -3.25
CA GLY A 197 -34.31 12.58 -2.80
C GLY A 197 -34.47 11.28 -2.01
N ALA A 198 -33.49 10.98 -1.15
CA ALA A 198 -33.42 9.71 -0.43
C ALA A 198 -34.67 9.45 0.44
N PRO A 199 -35.12 8.18 0.52
CA PRO A 199 -36.16 7.75 1.47
C PRO A 199 -35.77 8.08 2.92
N PRO A 200 -36.75 8.14 3.86
CA PRO A 200 -36.52 8.49 5.25
C PRO A 200 -35.36 7.68 5.84
N ALA A 201 -34.47 8.36 6.58
CA ALA A 201 -33.25 7.83 7.14
C ALA A 201 -33.52 6.53 7.93
N VAL A 202 -33.36 5.38 7.27
CA VAL A 202 -33.37 4.09 7.97
C VAL A 202 -32.05 4.01 8.73
N PRO A 203 -32.06 3.95 10.07
CA PRO A 203 -30.84 3.93 10.83
C PRO A 203 -30.13 2.59 10.65
N LEU A 204 -28.88 2.63 10.19
CA LEU A 204 -27.98 1.48 10.25
C LEU A 204 -27.80 1.02 11.71
N ARG A 205 -27.87 -0.28 11.95
CA ARG A 205 -27.64 -0.92 13.25
C ARG A 205 -26.46 -1.87 13.17
N CYS A 206 -25.70 -1.97 14.25
CA CYS A 206 -24.61 -2.94 14.33
C CYS A 206 -25.20 -4.34 14.49
N GLU A 207 -24.99 -5.22 13.52
CA GLU A 207 -25.44 -6.62 13.62
C GLU A 207 -24.35 -7.52 14.20
N ARG A 208 -23.08 -7.26 13.82
CA ARG A 208 -21.96 -8.12 14.21
C ARG A 208 -20.70 -7.29 14.40
N ALA A 209 -20.00 -7.51 15.51
CA ALA A 209 -18.65 -7.00 15.72
C ALA A 209 -17.83 -8.10 16.39
N ASN A 210 -16.85 -8.65 15.67
CA ASN A 210 -15.92 -9.66 16.20
C ASN A 210 -14.48 -9.14 16.13
N ALA A 211 -13.47 -9.98 16.35
CA ALA A 211 -12.07 -9.54 16.43
C ALA A 211 -11.57 -8.77 15.18
N SER A 212 -12.10 -9.02 13.99
CA SER A 212 -11.62 -8.39 12.75
C SER A 212 -12.72 -7.84 11.85
N ILE A 213 -13.99 -8.07 12.14
CA ILE A 213 -15.10 -7.72 11.25
C ILE A 213 -16.17 -6.93 12.00
N ALA A 214 -16.56 -5.77 11.45
CA ALA A 214 -17.76 -5.01 11.83
C ALA A 214 -18.79 -5.10 10.71
N VAL A 215 -20.04 -5.42 11.04
CA VAL A 215 -21.17 -5.44 10.11
C VAL A 215 -22.27 -4.54 10.64
N ALA A 216 -22.69 -3.59 9.81
CA ALA A 216 -23.79 -2.68 10.09
C ALA A 216 -24.84 -2.76 8.98
N CYS A 217 -26.10 -2.99 9.33
CA CYS A 217 -27.17 -3.22 8.35
C CYS A 217 -28.39 -2.31 8.57
N ALA A 218 -29.16 -2.11 7.51
CA ALA A 218 -30.43 -1.41 7.48
C ALA A 218 -31.43 -2.20 6.63
N ALA A 219 -32.71 -2.18 7.03
CA ALA A 219 -33.81 -2.75 6.26
C ALA A 219 -34.46 -1.64 5.42
N LEU A 220 -34.30 -1.73 4.10
CA LEU A 220 -34.87 -0.83 3.11
C LEU A 220 -36.26 -1.34 2.68
N GLN A 221 -37.16 -0.43 2.32
CA GLN A 221 -38.55 -0.79 2.01
C GLN A 221 -38.71 -1.34 0.60
N THR A 222 -37.91 -0.84 -0.35
CA THR A 222 -38.05 -1.19 -1.76
C THR A 222 -36.71 -1.48 -2.44
N ASN A 223 -36.74 -2.24 -3.53
CA ASN A 223 -35.58 -2.44 -4.41
C ASN A 223 -35.09 -1.11 -5.03
N ALA A 224 -35.96 -0.10 -5.15
CA ALA A 224 -35.58 1.21 -5.68
C ALA A 224 -34.67 1.97 -4.70
N ASP A 225 -34.94 1.88 -3.39
CA ASP A 225 -34.13 2.49 -2.34
C ASP A 225 -32.71 1.90 -2.32
N VAL A 226 -32.63 0.57 -2.48
CA VAL A 226 -31.39 -0.19 -2.57
C VAL A 226 -30.55 0.30 -3.75
N ALA A 227 -31.16 0.38 -4.94
CA ALA A 227 -30.49 0.86 -6.14
C ALA A 227 -30.03 2.31 -6.03
N LEU A 228 -30.70 3.14 -5.22
CA LEU A 228 -30.24 4.50 -4.92
C LEU A 228 -29.00 4.48 -4.01
N TRP A 229 -28.99 3.68 -2.95
CA TRP A 229 -27.85 3.54 -2.05
C TRP A 229 -26.62 2.94 -2.75
N ALA A 230 -26.80 1.89 -3.54
CA ALA A 230 -25.72 1.27 -4.29
C ALA A 230 -25.05 2.26 -5.26
N ARG A 231 -25.86 2.99 -6.06
CA ARG A 231 -25.36 4.05 -6.96
C ARG A 231 -24.61 5.17 -6.22
N ALA A 232 -25.04 5.52 -5.02
CA ALA A 232 -24.34 6.51 -4.20
C ALA A 232 -22.95 6.03 -3.77
N LEU A 233 -22.81 4.75 -3.46
CA LEU A 233 -21.57 4.14 -3.00
C LEU A 233 -20.58 3.90 -4.14
N ASP A 234 -21.06 3.53 -5.32
CA ASP A 234 -20.24 3.34 -6.52
C ASP A 234 -19.60 4.67 -6.99
N ASN A 235 -20.30 5.79 -6.83
CA ASN A 235 -19.81 7.13 -7.16
C ASN A 235 -18.92 7.73 -6.06
N SER A 236 -17.89 6.99 -5.62
CA SER A 236 -16.93 7.37 -4.56
C SER A 236 -17.44 7.34 -3.11
N GLY A 237 -18.75 7.12 -2.87
CA GLY A 237 -19.31 7.06 -1.52
C GLY A 237 -18.60 6.03 -0.64
N LEU A 238 -18.29 4.84 -1.16
CA LEU A 238 -17.59 3.82 -0.40
C LEU A 238 -16.15 4.26 -0.02
N SER A 239 -15.47 4.98 -0.90
CA SER A 239 -14.15 5.59 -0.62
C SER A 239 -14.22 6.71 0.42
N ASN A 240 -15.30 7.48 0.44
CA ASN A 240 -15.53 8.51 1.46
C ASN A 240 -15.77 7.88 2.84
N ILE A 241 -16.58 6.81 2.92
CA ILE A 241 -16.76 6.04 4.16
C ILE A 241 -15.41 5.49 4.61
N ALA A 242 -14.65 4.89 3.70
CA ALA A 242 -13.31 4.35 3.97
C ALA A 242 -12.36 5.40 4.57
N GLY A 243 -12.40 6.64 4.06
CA GLY A 243 -11.64 7.77 4.61
C GLY A 243 -12.11 8.19 6.01
N LEU A 244 -13.43 8.24 6.23
CA LEU A 244 -14.02 8.63 7.52
C LEU A 244 -13.77 7.60 8.64
N VAL A 245 -13.80 6.31 8.33
CA VAL A 245 -13.46 5.24 9.29
C VAL A 245 -11.95 4.98 9.36
N ASN A 246 -11.16 5.67 8.52
CA ASN A 246 -9.71 5.54 8.42
C ASN A 246 -9.28 4.07 8.21
N ILE A 247 -9.82 3.40 7.18
CA ILE A 247 -9.36 2.05 6.85
C ILE A 247 -7.87 2.07 6.55
N SER A 248 -7.14 1.11 7.10
CA SER A 248 -5.69 1.05 6.95
C SER A 248 -5.23 -0.33 6.50
N SER A 249 -4.01 -0.42 5.99
CA SER A 249 -3.36 -1.69 5.67
C SER A 249 -2.18 -1.90 6.61
N ILE A 250 -1.91 -3.16 6.97
CA ILE A 250 -0.67 -3.53 7.65
C ILE A 250 0.18 -4.41 6.75
N ARG A 251 1.49 -4.42 6.99
CA ARG A 251 2.36 -5.42 6.37
C ARG A 251 2.79 -6.39 7.46
N VAL A 252 2.58 -7.67 7.21
CA VAL A 252 2.97 -8.75 8.12
C VAL A 252 4.05 -9.60 7.46
N PRO A 253 5.05 -10.08 8.21
CA PRO A 253 5.96 -11.09 7.73
C PRO A 253 5.18 -12.40 7.52
N GLU A 254 5.21 -12.93 6.31
CA GLU A 254 4.58 -14.20 5.94
C GLU A 254 5.49 -14.90 4.92
N GLY A 255 6.00 -16.08 5.27
CA GLY A 255 6.93 -16.83 4.40
C GLY A 255 8.25 -16.10 4.10
N GLY A 256 8.77 -15.30 5.05
CA GLY A 256 10.01 -14.53 4.87
C GLY A 256 9.87 -13.26 4.02
N ALA A 257 8.67 -12.94 3.54
CA ALA A 257 8.36 -11.70 2.82
C ALA A 257 7.37 -10.82 3.61
N LEU A 258 7.42 -9.50 3.38
CA LEU A 258 6.41 -8.58 3.92
C LEU A 258 5.17 -8.58 3.02
N VAL A 259 4.13 -9.32 3.42
CA VAL A 259 2.84 -9.36 2.74
C VAL A 259 1.99 -8.21 3.25
N CYS A 260 1.46 -7.39 2.34
CA CYS A 260 0.49 -6.38 2.70
C CYS A 260 -0.88 -7.01 2.89
N LYS A 261 -1.41 -6.93 4.10
CA LYS A 261 -2.81 -7.23 4.41
C LYS A 261 -3.56 -5.90 4.37
N GLN A 262 -4.66 -5.84 3.64
CA GLN A 262 -5.46 -4.63 3.46
C GLN A 262 -6.72 -4.75 4.30
N SER A 263 -7.11 -3.68 5.00
CA SER A 263 -8.49 -3.61 5.47
C SER A 263 -9.39 -3.45 4.25
N GLN A 264 -10.55 -4.10 4.29
CA GLN A 264 -11.54 -4.06 3.23
C GLN A 264 -12.82 -3.46 3.80
N LEU A 265 -13.42 -2.55 3.04
CA LEU A 265 -14.76 -2.08 3.28
C LEU A 265 -15.63 -2.51 2.12
N GLU A 266 -16.70 -3.21 2.42
CA GLU A 266 -17.64 -3.80 1.47
C GLU A 266 -19.05 -3.36 1.82
N TYR A 267 -19.90 -3.18 0.81
CA TYR A 267 -21.34 -3.20 1.00
C TYR A 267 -21.91 -4.41 0.26
N PHE A 268 -23.00 -4.96 0.79
CA PHE A 268 -23.76 -6.00 0.11
C PHE A 268 -25.25 -5.87 0.44
N VAL A 269 -26.07 -6.29 -0.51
CA VAL A 269 -27.52 -6.30 -0.43
C VAL A 269 -27.99 -7.75 -0.44
N THR A 270 -28.86 -8.13 0.48
CA THR A 270 -29.42 -9.48 0.55
C THR A 270 -30.94 -9.47 0.53
N SER A 271 -31.52 -10.58 0.05
CA SER A 271 -32.93 -10.87 0.30
C SER A 271 -33.13 -11.39 1.73
N ASP A 272 -34.14 -10.90 2.44
CA ASP A 272 -34.39 -11.28 3.84
C ASP A 272 -34.67 -12.78 4.05
N ARG A 273 -35.07 -13.51 2.99
CA ARG A 273 -35.51 -14.91 3.08
C ARG A 273 -34.46 -15.94 2.66
N LEU A 274 -33.58 -15.60 1.73
CA LEU A 274 -32.66 -16.58 1.12
C LEU A 274 -31.19 -16.27 1.39
N GLU A 275 -30.89 -15.15 2.06
CA GLU A 275 -29.51 -14.62 2.22
C GLU A 275 -28.75 -14.47 0.87
N ALA A 276 -29.48 -14.54 -0.25
CA ALA A 276 -28.94 -14.38 -1.58
C ALA A 276 -28.45 -12.94 -1.76
N ILE A 277 -27.19 -12.79 -2.15
CA ILE A 277 -26.58 -11.48 -2.45
C ILE A 277 -27.13 -11.00 -3.78
N CYS A 278 -27.79 -9.84 -3.76
CA CYS A 278 -28.36 -9.21 -4.94
C CYS A 278 -27.37 -8.25 -5.61
N GLU A 279 -26.57 -7.56 -4.81
CA GLU A 279 -25.61 -6.55 -5.25
C GLU A 279 -24.52 -6.40 -4.19
N SER A 280 -23.29 -6.06 -4.60
CA SER A 280 -22.18 -5.82 -3.71
C SER A 280 -21.10 -4.96 -4.35
N GLY A 281 -20.38 -4.19 -3.55
CA GLY A 281 -19.19 -3.45 -3.96
C GLY A 281 -18.18 -3.35 -2.83
N PHE A 282 -16.89 -3.23 -3.15
CA PHE A 282 -15.84 -3.15 -2.14
C PHE A 282 -14.75 -2.15 -2.50
N THR A 283 -14.05 -1.68 -1.47
CA THR A 283 -12.82 -0.91 -1.56
C THR A 283 -11.80 -1.43 -0.56
N ASN A 284 -10.53 -1.38 -0.95
CA ASN A 284 -9.42 -1.83 -0.12
C ASN A 284 -8.58 -0.65 0.33
N ALA A 285 -8.11 -0.69 1.57
CA ALA A 285 -7.11 0.25 2.04
C ALA A 285 -5.86 0.14 1.15
N PRO A 286 -5.35 1.25 0.59
CA PRO A 286 -4.16 1.17 -0.25
C PRO A 286 -2.99 0.65 0.58
N CYS A 287 -2.23 -0.29 0.03
CA CYS A 287 -0.94 -0.67 0.60
C CYS A 287 0.03 0.48 0.36
N PRO A 288 0.44 1.25 1.38
CA PRO A 288 1.44 2.27 1.16
C PRO A 288 2.70 1.59 0.63
N PHE A 289 3.26 2.17 -0.42
CA PHE A 289 4.58 1.79 -0.90
C PHE A 289 5.54 2.00 0.26
N ILE A 290 6.30 0.97 0.65
CA ILE A 290 7.43 1.20 1.56
C ILE A 290 8.49 1.87 0.69
N PRO A 291 8.89 3.13 0.95
CA PRO A 291 10.13 3.63 0.35
C PRO A 291 11.23 2.67 0.82
N GLN A 292 11.77 1.86 -0.10
CA GLN A 292 12.64 0.75 0.30
C GLN A 292 13.97 1.21 0.92
N ASP A 293 14.36 2.47 0.79
CA ASP A 293 15.80 2.79 0.81
C ASP A 293 16.22 3.94 1.71
N LEU A 294 15.57 4.18 2.86
CA LEU A 294 16.05 5.26 3.74
C LEU A 294 16.25 4.93 5.19
N PHE A 295 15.77 3.80 5.70
CA PHE A 295 16.12 3.44 7.06
C PHE A 295 16.42 1.93 7.10
N PRO A 296 17.63 1.52 7.54
CA PRO A 296 18.73 2.34 8.08
C PRO A 296 19.32 3.33 7.05
N TYR A 297 19.78 4.52 7.48
CA TYR A 297 20.32 5.61 6.60
C TYR A 297 21.69 5.29 5.97
N CYS A 298 22.08 4.04 6.04
CA CYS A 298 23.37 3.55 5.66
C CYS A 298 23.22 3.08 4.23
N GLN A 299 24.01 3.63 3.30
CA GLN A 299 24.06 3.20 1.89
C GLN A 299 24.54 1.74 1.70
N CYS A 300 24.45 0.90 2.72
CA CYS A 300 24.64 -0.53 2.56
C CYS A 300 23.46 -1.06 1.73
N GLU A 301 23.77 -1.50 0.52
CA GLU A 301 22.83 -2.02 -0.48
C GLU A 301 21.72 -2.88 0.17
N PRO A 302 20.46 -2.44 0.14
CA PRO A 302 19.34 -3.05 0.87
C PRO A 302 18.92 -4.46 0.37
N ARG A 303 19.73 -5.11 -0.48
CA ARG A 303 19.46 -6.40 -1.12
C ARG A 303 20.47 -7.51 -0.84
N ALA A 304 21.51 -7.26 -0.05
CA ALA A 304 22.41 -8.32 0.40
C ALA A 304 21.96 -8.84 1.78
N LEU A 305 21.20 -9.93 1.80
CA LEU A 305 20.95 -10.72 3.01
C LEU A 305 22.30 -11.14 3.65
N GLY A 306 22.40 -11.15 4.99
CA GLY A 306 23.58 -11.68 5.69
C GLY A 306 24.79 -10.74 5.80
N LYS A 307 24.60 -9.44 6.04
CA LYS A 307 25.71 -8.50 6.32
C LYS A 307 26.00 -8.27 7.80
N THR A 308 25.07 -8.51 8.71
CA THR A 308 25.32 -8.42 10.17
C THR A 308 25.03 -9.77 10.83
N PRO A 309 25.79 -10.16 11.86
CA PRO A 309 25.51 -11.38 12.60
C PRO A 309 24.34 -11.19 13.57
N TYR A 310 23.89 -9.96 13.83
CA TYR A 310 22.88 -9.67 14.85
C TYR A 310 21.46 -9.70 14.30
N THR A 311 20.57 -10.37 15.03
CA THR A 311 19.12 -10.31 14.83
C THR A 311 18.45 -9.75 16.09
N VAL A 312 17.56 -8.78 15.91
CA VAL A 312 16.77 -8.19 17.00
C VAL A 312 15.29 -8.52 16.77
N THR A 313 14.73 -9.34 17.66
CA THR A 313 13.35 -9.86 17.54
C THR A 313 12.55 -9.43 18.76
N TYR A 314 11.30 -8.98 18.58
CA TYR A 314 10.42 -8.72 19.72
C TYR A 314 10.23 -9.99 20.55
N SER A 315 10.41 -9.90 21.86
CA SER A 315 10.30 -11.05 22.77
C SER A 315 9.06 -10.97 23.64
N ARG A 316 8.89 -9.87 24.38
CA ARG A 316 7.82 -9.71 25.37
C ARG A 316 7.54 -8.26 25.71
N LYS A 317 6.44 -8.05 26.44
CA LYS A 317 6.16 -6.78 27.11
C LYS A 317 5.80 -7.03 28.58
N TYR A 318 6.02 -6.04 29.42
CA TYR A 318 5.54 -6.06 30.80
C TYR A 318 5.21 -4.63 31.26
N TYR A 319 4.49 -4.51 32.36
CA TYR A 319 4.01 -3.23 32.87
C TYR A 319 4.80 -2.82 34.12
N SER A 320 5.11 -1.53 34.20
CA SER A 320 5.52 -0.88 35.44
C SER A 320 4.51 0.22 35.80
N PHE A 321 4.72 0.87 36.94
CA PHE A 321 3.78 1.87 37.46
C PHE A 321 3.43 2.99 36.46
N SER A 322 4.39 3.45 35.63
CA SER A 322 4.16 4.54 34.68
C SER A 322 4.41 4.18 33.22
N SER A 323 4.94 2.99 32.94
CA SER A 323 5.41 2.61 31.60
C SER A 323 4.98 1.20 31.21
N THR A 324 4.85 0.97 29.92
CA THR A 324 4.85 -0.37 29.32
C THR A 324 6.23 -0.60 28.72
N TRP A 325 6.90 -1.67 29.13
CA TRP A 325 8.21 -2.04 28.64
C TRP A 325 8.06 -3.05 27.51
N TYR A 326 8.77 -2.83 26.41
CA TYR A 326 8.81 -3.71 25.25
C TYR A 326 10.23 -4.21 25.06
N CYS A 327 10.41 -5.52 25.16
CA CYS A 327 11.70 -6.19 25.11
C CYS A 327 11.92 -6.85 23.76
N PHE A 328 13.17 -6.79 23.32
CA PHE A 328 13.65 -7.35 22.09
C PHE A 328 14.83 -8.26 22.39
N LYS A 329 14.71 -9.53 22.02
CA LYS A 329 15.81 -10.49 22.08
C LYS A 329 16.85 -10.10 21.04
N ILE A 330 18.10 -9.99 21.47
CA ILE A 330 19.27 -9.80 20.61
C ILE A 330 19.99 -11.14 20.53
N THR A 331 20.08 -11.68 19.32
CA THR A 331 20.86 -12.89 19.04
C THR A 331 21.98 -12.55 18.07
N ALA A 332 23.05 -13.34 18.09
CA ALA A 332 24.10 -13.23 17.10
C ALA A 332 24.41 -14.60 16.49
N ASN A 333 24.52 -14.66 15.16
CA ASN A 333 24.96 -15.81 14.42
C ASN A 333 25.99 -15.37 13.36
N GLN A 334 27.26 -15.62 13.63
CA GLN A 334 28.33 -15.25 12.69
C GLN A 334 28.28 -16.10 11.42
N SER A 335 27.75 -17.33 11.48
CA SER A 335 27.62 -18.21 10.31
C SER A 335 26.57 -17.75 9.30
N SER A 336 25.61 -16.91 9.69
CA SER A 336 24.60 -16.36 8.79
C SER A 336 25.08 -15.11 8.03
N CYS A 337 26.36 -14.78 8.14
CA CYS A 337 26.93 -13.58 7.59
C CYS A 337 28.20 -13.85 6.77
N SER A 338 28.40 -13.07 5.70
CA SER A 338 29.54 -13.17 4.78
C SER A 338 30.76 -12.41 5.31
N ALA A 339 31.97 -12.80 4.89
CA ALA A 339 33.23 -12.15 5.29
C ALA A 339 33.29 -10.66 4.87
N ASN A 340 32.72 -9.79 5.69
CA ASN A 340 32.63 -8.36 5.48
C ASN A 340 32.78 -7.65 6.84
N ARG A 341 33.07 -6.33 6.82
CA ARG A 341 33.33 -5.55 8.05
C ARG A 341 32.22 -5.63 9.10
N CYS A 342 30.98 -5.88 8.67
CA CYS A 342 29.80 -5.93 9.51
C CYS A 342 29.59 -7.30 10.14
N CYS A 343 30.34 -8.31 9.72
CA CYS A 343 30.31 -9.66 10.25
C CYS A 343 31.03 -9.82 11.59
N ASP A 344 32.12 -9.08 11.75
CA ASP A 344 33.00 -9.14 12.92
C ASP A 344 32.79 -7.95 13.86
N MET A 345 31.70 -7.21 13.68
CA MET A 345 31.43 -6.00 14.46
C MET A 345 30.97 -6.33 15.88
N ASP A 346 31.42 -5.54 16.85
CA ASP A 346 30.76 -5.44 18.15
C ASP A 346 29.55 -4.51 18.03
N LEU A 347 28.38 -4.94 18.51
CA LEU A 347 27.17 -4.11 18.52
C LEU A 347 27.30 -2.98 19.56
N GLY A 348 27.51 -1.77 19.06
CA GLY A 348 27.66 -0.54 19.85
C GLY A 348 26.36 0.22 20.07
N LYS A 349 25.47 0.22 19.06
CA LYS A 349 24.21 0.98 19.09
C LYS A 349 23.12 0.35 18.22
N ILE A 350 21.86 0.45 18.65
CA ILE A 350 20.69 0.23 17.79
C ILE A 350 19.95 1.56 17.63
N GLU A 351 19.57 1.91 16.41
CA GLU A 351 18.67 3.04 16.14
C GLU A 351 17.30 2.55 15.71
N TRP A 352 16.24 3.20 16.18
CA TRP A 352 14.84 2.83 15.96
C TRP A 352 14.10 3.99 15.31
N LEU A 353 13.45 3.72 14.17
CA LEU A 353 12.67 4.73 13.48
C LEU A 353 11.27 4.85 14.08
N THR A 354 10.90 6.05 14.52
CA THR A 354 9.53 6.33 14.98
C THR A 354 8.59 6.71 13.84
N GLY A 355 7.29 6.64 14.10
CA GLY A 355 6.27 6.96 13.09
C GLY A 355 6.31 8.38 12.51
N PRO A 356 5.78 8.57 11.28
CA PRO A 356 5.87 9.82 10.51
C PRO A 356 5.21 11.04 11.16
N ASN A 357 4.26 10.82 12.07
CA ASN A 357 3.61 11.87 12.85
C ASN A 357 4.15 11.97 14.28
N ASN A 358 5.20 11.22 14.59
CA ASN A 358 5.58 10.94 15.95
C ASN A 358 6.96 11.51 16.29
N ALA A 359 7.30 12.68 15.71
CA ALA A 359 8.39 13.51 16.21
C ALA A 359 8.30 13.63 17.74
N GLY A 360 7.10 13.80 18.31
CA GLY A 360 6.88 13.88 19.76
C GLY A 360 7.02 12.59 20.58
N CYS A 361 7.46 11.45 20.02
CA CYS A 361 7.70 10.24 20.84
C CYS A 361 8.80 10.41 21.88
N TRP A 362 9.67 11.43 21.77
CA TRP A 362 10.77 11.62 22.71
C TRP A 362 10.32 11.75 24.16
N THR A 363 9.15 12.35 24.42
CA THR A 363 8.57 12.44 25.78
C THR A 363 7.90 11.15 26.23
N SER A 364 7.61 10.25 25.30
CA SER A 364 6.93 8.98 25.55
C SER A 364 7.92 7.90 25.96
N VAL A 365 9.17 7.93 25.47
CA VAL A 365 10.17 6.96 25.92
C VAL A 365 10.67 7.35 27.30
N THR A 366 10.46 6.47 28.27
CA THR A 366 11.00 6.66 29.61
C THR A 366 12.47 6.28 29.63
N GLY A 367 12.87 5.17 29.03
CA GLY A 367 14.28 4.86 28.86
C GLY A 367 14.45 3.47 28.29
N TRP A 368 15.65 2.92 28.44
CA TRP A 368 15.93 1.56 28.00
C TRP A 368 16.96 0.88 28.90
N PHE A 369 17.05 -0.45 28.84
CA PHE A 369 18.07 -1.22 29.55
C PHE A 369 18.36 -2.54 28.83
N LEU A 370 19.49 -3.17 29.16
CA LEU A 370 19.82 -4.55 28.77
C LEU A 370 19.52 -5.51 29.91
N SER A 371 19.04 -6.72 29.62
CA SER A 371 18.80 -7.75 30.65
C SER A 371 20.06 -8.17 31.42
N SER A 372 21.24 -7.86 30.88
CA SER A 372 22.53 -8.04 31.55
C SER A 372 22.91 -6.90 32.50
N ASP A 373 22.21 -5.77 32.46
CA ASP A 373 22.46 -4.65 33.36
C ASP A 373 22.05 -5.02 34.80
N LYS A 374 22.60 -4.31 35.79
CA LYS A 374 22.17 -4.47 37.19
C LYS A 374 20.66 -4.17 37.29
N PRO A 375 19.87 -4.94 38.07
CA PRO A 375 18.45 -4.67 38.25
C PRO A 375 18.18 -3.20 38.62
N GLY A 376 17.19 -2.59 37.98
CA GLY A 376 16.86 -1.17 38.17
C GLY A 376 17.72 -0.19 37.38
N THR A 377 18.77 -0.63 36.69
CA THR A 377 19.54 0.23 35.78
C THR A 377 18.65 0.67 34.64
N ARG A 378 18.56 1.98 34.44
CA ARG A 378 17.89 2.60 33.30
C ARG A 378 18.87 3.53 32.63
N ARG A 379 18.96 3.41 31.30
CA ARG A 379 19.77 4.24 30.45
C ARG A 379 18.88 5.26 29.77
N GLU A 380 19.40 6.48 29.64
CA GLU A 380 18.69 7.57 28.97
C GLU A 380 18.65 7.33 27.45
N PRO A 381 17.52 7.62 26.80
CA PRO A 381 17.40 7.51 25.35
C PRO A 381 18.11 8.69 24.68
N ALA A 382 18.97 8.41 23.69
CA ALA A 382 19.49 9.44 22.80
C ALA A 382 18.58 9.58 21.57
N TRP A 383 18.49 10.78 21.01
CA TRP A 383 17.56 11.08 19.92
C TRP A 383 18.23 11.84 18.78
N SER A 384 17.77 11.60 17.56
CA SER A 384 17.94 12.53 16.45
C SER A 384 16.62 12.73 15.71
N ARG A 385 16.52 13.83 14.97
CA ARG A 385 15.40 14.09 14.07
C ARG A 385 15.81 13.76 12.65
N PHE A 386 14.87 13.26 11.87
CA PHE A 386 15.03 13.02 10.45
C PHE A 386 13.84 13.61 9.69
N VAL A 387 14.10 14.19 8.53
CA VAL A 387 13.04 14.74 7.66
C VAL A 387 12.96 13.90 6.40
N ASP A 388 11.86 13.17 6.24
CA ASP A 388 11.55 12.44 5.03
C ASP A 388 10.61 13.25 4.14
N LYS A 389 11.14 13.73 3.01
CA LYS A 389 10.35 14.45 2.00
C LYS A 389 9.52 13.50 1.11
N ARG A 390 9.71 12.19 1.22
CA ARG A 390 9.07 11.15 0.40
C ARG A 390 8.01 10.35 1.16
N ALA A 391 8.06 10.30 2.49
CA ALA A 391 7.06 9.59 3.31
C ALA A 391 5.62 10.05 3.02
N VAL A 392 5.43 11.35 2.74
CA VAL A 392 4.18 11.90 2.27
C VAL A 392 4.48 12.81 1.07
N PRO A 393 3.97 12.50 -0.14
CA PRO A 393 4.18 13.36 -1.31
C PRO A 393 3.79 14.81 -1.02
N GLY A 394 4.73 15.74 -1.24
CA GLY A 394 4.51 17.17 -1.03
C GLY A 394 4.56 17.63 0.44
N ARG A 395 4.91 16.77 1.41
CA ARG A 395 5.10 17.16 2.82
C ARG A 395 6.41 16.63 3.40
N ASN A 396 7.16 17.53 4.04
CA ASN A 396 8.28 17.17 4.89
C ASN A 396 7.77 16.46 6.14
N THR A 397 8.06 15.17 6.26
CA THR A 397 7.62 14.35 7.37
C THR A 397 8.77 14.18 8.36
N THR A 398 8.65 14.79 9.55
CA THR A 398 9.70 14.69 10.56
C THR A 398 9.50 13.45 11.43
N MET A 399 10.46 12.54 11.39
CA MET A 399 10.53 11.33 12.21
C MET A 399 11.55 11.49 13.34
N GLY A 400 11.29 10.82 14.46
CA GLY A 400 12.28 10.64 15.51
C GLY A 400 13.10 9.38 15.26
N VAL A 401 14.38 9.42 15.62
CA VAL A 401 15.25 8.24 15.65
C VAL A 401 15.72 8.07 17.09
N LEU A 402 15.16 7.07 17.77
CA LEU A 402 15.61 6.67 19.11
C LEU A 402 16.92 5.90 18.97
N LYS A 403 17.91 6.21 19.80
CA LYS A 403 19.22 5.56 19.81
C LYS A 403 19.44 4.88 21.17
N THR A 404 19.66 3.58 21.14
CA THR A 404 20.11 2.79 22.30
C THR A 404 21.62 2.58 22.15
N THR A 405 22.41 3.47 22.76
CA THR A 405 23.88 3.56 22.61
C THR A 405 24.63 2.80 23.71
N ASN A 406 25.94 2.65 23.57
CA ASN A 406 26.80 2.02 24.60
C ASN A 406 26.37 0.57 24.93
N LEU A 407 25.87 -0.16 23.93
CA LEU A 407 25.44 -1.55 24.12
C LEU A 407 26.63 -2.44 24.47
N ASN A 408 27.79 -2.22 23.83
CA ASN A 408 29.04 -2.94 24.09
C ASN A 408 28.89 -4.46 24.03
N ILE A 409 28.01 -4.95 23.15
CA ILE A 409 27.74 -6.38 23.00
C ILE A 409 28.78 -6.94 22.02
N ASN A 410 29.69 -7.78 22.53
CA ASN A 410 30.69 -8.44 21.70
C ASN A 410 30.17 -9.78 21.20
N LEU A 411 30.47 -10.11 19.94
CA LEU A 411 30.01 -11.35 19.30
C LEU A 411 30.40 -12.62 20.06
N ARG A 412 31.57 -12.63 20.67
CA ARG A 412 32.14 -13.79 21.37
C ARG A 412 31.55 -13.96 22.77
N THR A 413 30.97 -12.90 23.33
CA THR A 413 30.52 -12.87 24.74
C THR A 413 29.03 -12.59 24.89
N ILE A 414 28.30 -12.49 23.77
CA ILE A 414 26.85 -12.31 23.82
C ILE A 414 26.21 -13.48 24.56
N ARG A 415 25.47 -13.15 25.62
CA ARG A 415 24.79 -14.16 26.43
C ARG A 415 23.60 -14.70 25.66
N PRO A 416 23.28 -16.00 25.80
CA PRO A 416 22.00 -16.52 25.32
C PRO A 416 20.87 -15.75 26.01
N ASN A 417 19.84 -15.39 25.22
CA ASN A 417 18.66 -14.65 25.70
C ASN A 417 18.94 -13.23 26.22
N LEU A 418 19.99 -12.57 25.71
CA LEU A 418 20.13 -11.13 25.93
C LEU A 418 18.91 -10.39 25.38
N GLU A 419 18.27 -9.57 26.22
CA GLU A 419 17.14 -8.73 25.84
C GLU A 419 17.51 -7.27 26.01
N MET A 420 16.99 -6.42 25.13
CA MET A 420 16.99 -4.98 25.29
C MET A 420 15.55 -4.51 25.41
N CYS A 421 15.22 -3.76 26.46
CA CYS A 421 13.86 -3.31 26.71
C CYS A 421 13.76 -1.79 26.59
N ILE A 422 12.70 -1.31 25.93
CA ILE A 422 12.36 0.11 25.77
C ILE A 422 11.08 0.39 26.56
N GLY A 423 11.13 1.37 27.46
CA GLY A 423 9.99 1.81 28.27
C GLY A 423 9.20 2.91 27.56
N LEU A 424 7.90 2.70 27.37
CA LEU A 424 6.97 3.68 26.81
C LEU A 424 5.95 4.12 27.87
N ARG A 425 5.90 5.41 28.17
CA ARG A 425 5.01 6.02 29.17
C ARG A 425 3.55 5.82 28.79
N ARG A 426 2.76 5.29 29.72
CA ARG A 426 1.32 5.08 29.52
C ARG A 426 0.59 6.42 29.39
N GLY A 427 -0.48 6.45 28.59
CA GLY A 427 -1.28 7.65 28.36
C GLY A 427 -0.62 8.74 27.49
N THR A 428 0.59 8.50 26.98
CA THR A 428 1.25 9.41 26.04
C THR A 428 0.95 9.05 24.59
N ARG A 429 1.31 9.95 23.68
CA ARG A 429 1.15 9.80 22.23
C ARG A 429 1.75 8.49 21.70
N CYS A 430 2.90 8.08 22.23
CA CYS A 430 3.59 6.85 21.83
C CYS A 430 3.64 5.83 22.97
N SER A 431 2.48 5.49 23.53
CA SER A 431 2.37 4.58 24.68
C SER A 431 2.50 3.09 24.34
N ASN A 432 2.57 2.73 23.06
CA ASN A 432 2.73 1.34 22.61
C ASN A 432 3.53 1.24 21.30
N LEU A 433 3.95 0.04 20.90
CA LEU A 433 4.73 -0.15 19.67
C LEU A 433 3.98 0.25 18.40
N GLN A 434 2.65 0.12 18.36
CA GLN A 434 1.86 0.52 17.20
C GLN A 434 1.99 2.02 16.92
N THR A 435 1.99 2.83 17.99
CA THR A 435 2.13 4.29 17.90
C THR A 435 3.58 4.74 17.96
N PHE A 436 4.49 3.98 18.56
CA PHE A 436 5.91 4.31 18.60
C PHE A 436 6.60 4.03 17.26
N CYS A 437 6.41 2.83 16.71
CA CYS A 437 7.11 2.35 15.52
C CYS A 437 6.51 2.88 14.22
N TYR A 438 7.33 2.90 13.16
CA TYR A 438 6.94 3.41 11.85
C TYR A 438 5.85 2.55 11.20
N LEU A 439 4.63 3.11 11.11
CA LEU A 439 3.44 2.41 10.63
C LEU A 439 3.18 1.10 11.40
N GLY A 440 3.39 1.15 12.72
CA GLY A 440 3.37 -0.02 13.58
C GLY A 440 4.66 -0.85 13.50
N THR A 441 5.33 -0.92 12.34
CA THR A 441 6.53 -1.75 12.13
C THR A 441 7.80 -1.13 12.73
N CYS A 442 8.44 -1.83 13.67
CA CYS A 442 9.67 -1.35 14.30
C CYS A 442 10.87 -1.58 13.39
N LYS A 443 11.16 -0.57 12.55
CA LYS A 443 12.38 -0.54 11.76
C LYS A 443 13.55 -0.16 12.66
N TYR A 444 14.62 -0.92 12.60
CA TYR A 444 15.85 -0.61 13.33
C TYR A 444 17.10 -0.72 12.44
N ALA A 445 18.21 -0.22 12.98
CA ALA A 445 19.52 -0.17 12.36
C ALA A 445 20.57 -0.53 13.42
N VAL A 446 21.50 -1.42 13.10
CA VAL A 446 22.59 -1.78 14.02
C VAL A 446 23.89 -1.11 13.61
N TYR A 447 24.67 -0.69 14.60
CA TYR A 447 25.90 0.06 14.42
C TYR A 447 27.01 -0.52 15.30
N ASP A 448 28.23 -0.47 14.78
CA ASP A 448 29.41 -0.82 15.53
C ASP A 448 29.78 0.28 16.55
N LYS A 449 30.82 0.02 17.35
CA LYS A 449 31.36 1.00 18.32
C LYS A 449 31.95 2.26 17.67
N SER A 450 32.45 2.15 16.44
CA SER A 450 33.04 3.25 15.66
C SER A 450 31.99 4.12 14.94
N ALA A 451 30.70 3.87 15.19
CA ALA A 451 29.55 4.47 14.48
C ALA A 451 29.44 4.07 13.00
N GLY A 452 30.22 3.08 12.56
CA GLY A 452 30.05 2.42 11.27
C GLY A 452 28.73 1.65 11.24
N CYS A 453 27.89 1.94 10.25
CA CYS A 453 26.62 1.25 10.11
C CYS A 453 26.73 -0.05 9.32
N CYS A 454 25.95 -1.03 9.74
CA CYS A 454 25.87 -2.35 9.16
C CYS A 454 24.40 -2.75 8.99
N ALA A 455 23.81 -2.47 7.82
CA ALA A 455 22.43 -2.86 7.51
C ALA A 455 22.35 -4.39 7.28
N ARG A 456 21.27 -5.12 7.60
CA ARG A 456 19.86 -4.79 7.85
C ARG A 456 19.24 -5.91 8.71
N ASP A 457 18.30 -5.58 9.59
CA ASP A 457 17.17 -6.46 9.91
C ASP A 457 16.00 -5.61 10.44
N TYR A 458 14.76 -6.04 10.21
CA TYR A 458 13.56 -5.44 10.82
C TYR A 458 13.08 -6.43 11.88
N ALA A 459 12.52 -5.96 12.99
CA ALA A 459 12.04 -6.90 14.01
C ALA A 459 10.78 -7.55 13.43
N SER A 460 10.90 -8.75 12.87
CA SER A 460 9.75 -9.62 12.64
C SER A 460 9.25 -10.07 14.01
N GLY A 461 8.49 -9.21 14.68
CA GLY A 461 7.51 -9.72 15.62
C GLY A 461 6.45 -10.42 14.77
N ASP A 462 6.46 -11.75 14.74
CA ASP A 462 5.40 -12.57 14.10
C ASP A 462 4.00 -12.26 14.66
N LEU A 463 3.90 -11.44 15.69
CA LEU A 463 2.67 -11.06 16.34
C LEU A 463 2.79 -9.60 16.79
N TYR A 464 2.49 -8.64 15.91
CA TYR A 464 1.78 -7.46 16.41
C TYR A 464 0.53 -8.00 17.07
N GLY A 465 0.51 -7.99 18.39
CA GLY A 465 -0.54 -8.60 19.18
C GLY A 465 -1.92 -8.16 18.71
N GLY A 466 -2.53 -8.98 17.85
CA GLY A 466 -3.80 -9.58 18.19
C GLY A 466 -3.63 -10.09 19.61
N TYR A 467 -4.15 -9.30 20.55
CA TYR A 467 -4.30 -9.65 21.95
C TYR A 467 -5.09 -10.96 21.99
N LYS A 468 -4.43 -12.13 21.95
CA LYS A 468 -4.98 -13.29 22.63
C LYS A 468 -4.82 -12.98 24.11
N ARG A 469 -5.82 -12.29 24.65
CA ARG A 469 -6.14 -12.41 26.07
C ARG A 469 -6.21 -13.92 26.28
N LEU A 470 -5.23 -14.50 26.96
CA LEU A 470 -5.49 -15.74 27.67
C LEU A 470 -6.67 -15.39 28.58
N LEU A 471 -7.81 -16.03 28.31
CA LEU A 471 -8.87 -16.13 29.29
C LEU A 471 -8.30 -16.70 30.58
#